data_AF-A0A3L7SS11-F1
#
_entry.id   AF-A0A3L7SS11-F1
#
_cell.length_a   1.000
_cell.length_b   1.000
_cell.length_c   1.000
_cell.angle_alpha   90.00
_cell.angle_beta   90.00
_cell.angle_gamma   90.00
#
_symmetry.space_group_name_H-M   'P 1'
#
loop_
_entity.id
_entity.type
_entity.pdbx_description
1 polymer ?
#
loop_
_entity_poly.entity_id
_entity_poly.type
_entity_poly.pdbx_seq_one_letter_code
_entity_poly.pdbx_strand_id
1 'polypeptide(L)'
;MKRFLFSLVGFLLLSNLSSLHAQAPEKEKPAPTTIAELAEELKKVKEEADKAIAEAETAIADAKLGGHNAWMLTSSALVMLMVPGLALFYGGMVQRKNVLATMMESMASLSVVGVFWIVCGYGLAFGPSVIQWGDAGLIGWHPKFFFLQGVETGDLLPATSTPVYAHVLFQGMFAIITPALISGAIAERIRFVPFTIFSILWVTIVYCPLAHMVWAFDWFYDKPLDEGLGLGGSAIGLLGKWGALDFAGGTVVHIAAGFAGLACSLALRKRIGYPAQAVRPNSMVLTLLGAGLLWFGWFGFNGGSAVASNFLATSAFAATQAAAAAAGLSWMLVEYLHKGKPTALGLASGIVAGLVAVTPASGYVYIWGGLIIGLIAGVVCYASVQFKTILGYDDSLDAFGVHGVGGFLGAVLTGVFCFYSVNSMGTDGFVTPEATVKKQIAELEKKAEPDRSAGDKANIAKLKDWTPTGQVMIQIKASIFSALFAFVLSYALAMGVQVMTGFNFTTDLNSESEGLDETEHGETGFDFGTTFSAAKSGQPRPALAPSNKVKGYVIALDGPKHDDVRKAWSEMCQAGKTPPTDDFKKVYPYLTTIDGNKFKFRGGDPNHIKDSLSQLFQKKLNTPVKATVEA
;
A
#
# COMPACT_ATOMS: atom_id res chain seq x y z
N MET A 1 -16.03 12.21 34.72
CA MET A 1 -14.87 12.75 35.47
C MET A 1 -15.18 13.06 36.92
N LYS A 2 -16.10 13.98 37.27
CA LYS A 2 -16.39 14.31 38.68
C LYS A 2 -16.74 13.08 39.55
N ARG A 3 -17.56 12.15 39.06
CA ARG A 3 -17.87 10.88 39.76
C ARG A 3 -16.69 9.90 39.85
N PHE A 4 -15.76 9.94 38.91
CA PHE A 4 -14.57 9.08 38.91
C PHE A 4 -13.49 9.65 39.84
N LEU A 5 -13.33 10.98 39.90
CA LEU A 5 -12.52 11.65 40.92
C LEU A 5 -13.08 11.40 42.33
N PHE A 6 -14.39 11.51 42.53
CA PHE A 6 -15.00 11.18 43.82
C PHE A 6 -14.81 9.71 44.21
N SER A 7 -14.86 8.79 43.24
CA SER A 7 -14.64 7.37 43.49
C SER A 7 -13.16 7.02 43.70
N LEU A 8 -12.22 7.74 43.06
CA LEU A 8 -10.78 7.55 43.22
C LEU A 8 -10.29 8.15 44.55
N VAL A 9 -10.82 9.33 44.93
CA VAL A 9 -10.62 9.91 46.27
C VAL A 9 -11.22 8.97 47.32
N GLY A 10 -12.41 8.42 47.09
CA GLY A 10 -13.01 7.40 47.96
C GLY A 10 -12.18 6.12 48.05
N PHE A 11 -11.59 5.66 46.95
CA PHE A 11 -10.78 4.44 46.91
C PHE A 11 -9.38 4.64 47.53
N LEU A 12 -8.77 5.82 47.38
CA LEU A 12 -7.52 6.21 48.03
C LEU A 12 -7.71 6.41 49.55
N LEU A 13 -8.86 6.94 49.96
CA LEU A 13 -9.27 6.99 51.37
C LEU A 13 -9.52 5.57 51.94
N LEU A 14 -10.05 4.65 51.14
CA LEU A 14 -10.28 3.25 51.53
C LEU A 14 -9.02 2.37 51.49
N SER A 15 -8.04 2.62 50.61
CA SER A 15 -6.78 1.87 50.60
C SER A 15 -5.91 2.18 51.82
N ASN A 16 -6.04 3.40 52.36
CA ASN A 16 -5.44 3.79 53.65
C ASN A 16 -6.15 3.18 54.87
N LEU A 17 -7.35 2.60 54.73
CA LEU A 17 -8.01 1.87 55.83
C LEU A 17 -7.43 0.47 56.05
N SER A 18 -6.78 -0.13 55.03
CA SER A 18 -6.11 -1.43 55.14
C SER A 18 -4.80 -1.39 55.92
N SER A 19 -4.13 -0.23 55.98
CA SER A 19 -2.91 -0.01 56.78
C SER A 19 -3.20 0.37 58.24
N LEU A 20 -4.46 0.60 58.60
CA LEU A 20 -4.89 1.00 59.94
C LEU A 20 -4.97 -0.16 60.96
N HIS A 21 -4.73 -1.41 60.55
CA HIS A 21 -4.80 -2.57 61.46
C HIS A 21 -3.49 -2.91 62.20
N ALA A 22 -2.46 -2.06 62.13
CA ALA A 22 -1.17 -2.32 62.79
C ALA A 22 -0.48 -1.11 63.45
N GLN A 23 -1.18 -0.01 63.71
CA GLN A 23 -0.63 1.11 64.49
C GLN A 23 -1.35 1.26 65.84
N ALA A 24 -0.57 1.32 66.91
CA ALA A 24 -1.04 1.64 68.26
C ALA A 24 -1.87 2.93 68.25
N PRO A 25 -2.87 3.09 69.15
CA PRO A 25 -3.75 4.25 69.14
C PRO A 25 -2.94 5.53 69.29
N GLU A 26 -2.84 6.28 68.20
CA GLU A 26 -2.31 7.64 68.22
C GLU A 26 -3.24 8.47 69.10
N LYS A 27 -2.68 9.22 70.06
CA LYS A 27 -3.46 10.14 70.89
C LYS A 27 -4.30 11.04 69.96
N GLU A 28 -5.62 10.99 70.09
CA GLU A 28 -6.53 11.92 69.41
C GLU A 28 -6.01 13.34 69.61
N LYS A 29 -5.58 13.98 68.51
CA LYS A 29 -5.25 15.41 68.53
C LYS A 29 -6.53 16.16 68.90
N PRO A 30 -6.46 17.16 69.79
CA PRO A 30 -7.63 17.96 70.14
C PRO A 30 -8.22 18.57 68.86
N ALA A 31 -9.54 18.47 68.70
CA ALA A 31 -10.23 19.05 67.56
C ALA A 31 -9.92 20.56 67.47
N PRO A 32 -9.71 21.12 66.26
CA PRO A 32 -9.44 22.54 66.11
C PRO A 32 -10.57 23.35 66.75
N THR A 33 -10.23 24.20 67.71
CA THR A 33 -11.19 24.96 68.52
C THR A 33 -11.36 26.40 68.04
N THR A 34 -10.53 26.83 67.09
CA THR A 34 -10.54 28.19 66.55
C THR A 34 -10.64 28.21 65.02
N ILE A 35 -11.17 29.30 64.47
CA ILE A 35 -11.25 29.54 63.01
C ILE A 35 -9.85 29.53 62.37
N ALA A 36 -8.81 29.96 63.10
CA ALA A 36 -7.43 29.96 62.63
C ALA A 36 -6.86 28.54 62.48
N GLU A 37 -7.14 27.64 63.44
CA GLU A 37 -6.72 26.23 63.36
C GLU A 37 -7.44 25.50 62.21
N LEU A 38 -8.74 25.74 62.03
CA LEU A 38 -9.51 25.22 60.90
C LEU A 38 -8.97 25.71 59.54
N ALA A 39 -8.57 26.98 59.44
CA ALA A 39 -8.00 27.53 58.21
C ALA A 39 -6.64 26.90 57.86
N GLU A 40 -5.81 26.64 58.87
CA GLU A 40 -4.50 25.99 58.69
C GLU A 40 -4.63 24.50 58.34
N GLU A 41 -5.59 23.78 58.94
CA GLU A 41 -5.91 22.41 58.53
C GLU A 41 -6.46 22.35 57.10
N LEU A 42 -7.37 23.25 56.73
CA LEU A 42 -7.89 23.34 55.37
C LEU A 42 -6.79 23.60 54.34
N LYS A 43 -5.82 24.46 54.68
CA LYS A 43 -4.66 24.73 53.83
C LYS A 43 -3.81 23.49 53.61
N LYS A 44 -3.51 22.72 54.67
CA LYS A 44 -2.76 21.47 54.58
C LYS A 44 -3.48 20.42 53.74
N VAL A 45 -4.79 20.23 53.96
CA VAL A 45 -5.62 19.32 53.15
C VAL A 45 -5.61 19.73 51.68
N LYS A 46 -5.68 21.04 51.38
CA LYS A 46 -5.59 21.54 50.02
C LYS A 46 -4.22 21.27 49.40
N GLU A 47 -3.13 21.53 50.10
CA GLU A 47 -1.77 21.27 49.62
C GLU A 47 -1.53 19.77 49.36
N GLU A 48 -2.02 18.89 50.24
CA GLU A 48 -1.98 17.43 50.05
C GLU A 48 -2.83 16.99 48.85
N ALA A 49 -4.03 17.56 48.68
CA ALA A 49 -4.89 17.28 47.55
C ALA A 49 -4.27 17.76 46.22
N ASP A 50 -3.71 18.97 46.18
CA ASP A 50 -3.04 19.53 45.00
C ASP A 50 -1.82 18.68 44.63
N LYS A 51 -1.05 18.22 45.62
CA LYS A 51 0.06 17.28 45.42
C LYS A 51 -0.41 15.93 44.86
N ALA A 52 -1.45 15.34 45.45
CA ALA A 52 -2.01 14.07 44.99
C ALA A 52 -2.57 14.18 43.56
N ILE A 53 -3.17 15.31 43.21
CA ILE A 53 -3.63 15.60 41.84
C ILE A 53 -2.43 15.66 40.89
N ALA A 54 -1.37 16.41 41.22
CA ALA A 54 -0.19 16.50 40.37
C ALA A 54 0.52 15.15 40.16
N GLU A 55 0.61 14.33 41.22
CA GLU A 55 1.13 12.97 41.13
C GLU A 55 0.26 12.07 40.23
N ALA A 56 -1.07 12.18 40.35
CA ALA A 56 -1.99 11.43 39.50
C ALA A 56 -1.95 11.89 38.03
N GLU A 57 -1.84 13.19 37.76
CA GLU A 57 -1.70 13.74 36.40
C GLU A 57 -0.42 13.25 35.73
N THR A 58 0.70 13.25 36.48
CA THR A 58 1.98 12.70 36.02
C THR A 58 1.85 11.22 35.70
N ALA A 59 1.28 10.43 36.61
CA ALA A 59 1.07 8.99 36.39
C ALA A 59 0.17 8.69 35.18
N ILE A 60 -0.85 9.51 34.93
CA ILE A 60 -1.72 9.38 33.74
C ILE A 60 -0.95 9.73 32.46
N ALA A 61 -0.14 10.79 32.48
CA ALA A 61 0.69 11.18 31.34
C ALA A 61 1.71 10.09 30.98
N ASP A 62 2.39 9.54 31.99
CA ASP A 62 3.35 8.45 31.82
C ASP A 62 2.68 7.18 31.28
N ALA A 63 1.51 6.83 31.80
CA ALA A 63 0.74 5.68 31.31
C ALA A 63 0.30 5.85 29.85
N LYS A 64 -0.16 7.05 29.47
CA LYS A 64 -0.51 7.38 28.07
C LYS A 64 0.71 7.29 27.17
N LEU A 65 1.82 7.91 27.55
CA LEU A 65 3.07 7.87 26.80
C LEU A 65 3.53 6.42 26.58
N GLY A 66 3.56 5.61 27.64
CA GLY A 66 3.93 4.20 27.56
C GLY A 66 3.03 3.42 26.60
N GLY A 67 1.71 3.59 26.70
CA GLY A 67 0.75 2.91 25.83
C GLY A 67 0.82 3.36 24.37
N HIS A 68 0.92 4.67 24.12
CA HIS A 68 1.00 5.23 22.77
C HIS A 68 2.32 4.84 22.10
N ASN A 69 3.44 4.97 22.80
CA ASN A 69 4.74 4.60 22.25
C ASN A 69 4.83 3.10 21.94
N ALA A 70 4.36 2.23 22.85
CA ALA A 70 4.34 0.79 22.62
C ALA A 70 3.50 0.41 21.40
N TRP A 71 2.33 1.02 21.24
CA TRP A 71 1.46 0.76 20.08
C TRP A 71 2.07 1.26 18.77
N MET A 72 2.69 2.44 18.77
CA MET A 72 3.28 3.02 17.56
C MET A 72 4.55 2.29 17.11
N LEU A 73 5.42 1.86 18.03
CA LEU A 73 6.58 1.04 17.70
C LEU A 73 6.16 -0.32 17.14
N THR A 74 5.15 -0.96 17.77
CA THR A 74 4.57 -2.21 17.27
C THR A 74 3.98 -2.03 15.88
N SER A 75 3.16 -0.99 15.69
CA SER A 75 2.52 -0.69 14.40
C SER A 75 3.56 -0.41 13.33
N SER A 76 4.63 0.31 13.64
CA SER A 76 5.75 0.55 12.70
C SER A 76 6.41 -0.76 12.26
N ALA A 77 6.66 -1.69 13.18
CA ALA A 77 7.22 -3.00 12.85
C ALA A 77 6.26 -3.85 11.99
N LEU A 78 4.95 -3.80 12.28
CA LEU A 78 3.92 -4.47 11.50
C LEU A 78 3.85 -3.93 10.06
N VAL A 79 3.91 -2.60 9.88
CA VAL A 79 3.92 -2.00 8.54
C VAL A 79 5.23 -2.31 7.80
N MET A 80 6.37 -2.29 8.49
CA MET A 80 7.65 -2.71 7.90
C MET A 80 7.57 -4.15 7.35
N LEU A 81 6.95 -5.07 8.10
CA LEU A 81 6.75 -6.47 7.69
C LEU A 81 5.88 -6.61 6.43
N MET A 82 5.05 -5.62 6.09
CA MET A 82 4.30 -5.62 4.84
C MET A 82 5.21 -5.55 3.61
N VAL A 83 6.41 -4.96 3.70
CA VAL A 83 7.33 -4.86 2.55
C VAL A 83 7.85 -6.24 2.10
N PRO A 84 8.42 -7.11 2.98
CA PRO A 84 8.72 -8.48 2.59
C PRO A 84 7.46 -9.29 2.28
N GLY A 85 6.31 -8.99 2.90
CA GLY A 85 5.02 -9.55 2.51
C GLY A 85 4.67 -9.25 1.04
N LEU A 86 4.87 -8.00 0.62
CA LEU A 86 4.67 -7.55 -0.77
C LEU A 86 5.67 -8.20 -1.71
N ALA A 87 6.95 -8.28 -1.31
CA ALA A 87 7.99 -8.95 -2.08
C ALA A 87 7.61 -10.41 -2.37
N LEU A 88 7.11 -11.14 -1.37
CA LEU A 88 6.62 -12.51 -1.56
C LEU A 88 5.33 -12.58 -2.40
N PHE A 89 4.41 -11.63 -2.19
CA PHE A 89 3.15 -11.54 -2.91
C PHE A 89 3.39 -11.38 -4.42
N TYR A 90 4.16 -10.36 -4.81
CA TYR A 90 4.52 -10.10 -6.20
C TYR A 90 5.52 -11.11 -6.75
N GLY A 91 6.54 -11.45 -5.96
CA GLY A 91 7.56 -12.44 -6.30
C GLY A 91 6.94 -13.80 -6.63
N GLY A 92 5.82 -14.19 -6.02
CA GLY A 92 5.09 -15.42 -6.36
C GLY A 92 4.29 -15.37 -7.67
N MET A 93 3.90 -14.18 -8.13
CA MET A 93 3.07 -13.96 -9.32
C MET A 93 3.87 -13.81 -10.62
N VAL A 94 5.14 -13.43 -10.54
CA VAL A 94 6.03 -13.30 -11.70
C VAL A 94 6.59 -14.65 -12.16
N GLN A 95 7.24 -14.67 -13.32
CA GLN A 95 7.94 -15.85 -13.82
C GLN A 95 9.17 -16.17 -12.96
N ARG A 96 9.57 -17.44 -12.94
CA ARG A 96 10.72 -17.95 -12.16
C ARG A 96 12.03 -17.18 -12.38
N LYS A 97 12.23 -16.66 -13.58
CA LYS A 97 13.45 -15.93 -14.00
C LYS A 97 13.48 -14.46 -13.56
N ASN A 98 12.41 -14.00 -12.89
CA ASN A 98 12.22 -12.60 -12.47
C ASN A 98 11.83 -12.49 -10.98
N VAL A 99 11.89 -13.60 -10.23
CA VAL A 99 11.39 -13.64 -8.84
C VAL A 99 12.29 -12.79 -7.94
N LEU A 100 13.60 -12.97 -8.05
CA LEU A 100 14.57 -12.23 -7.26
C LEU A 100 14.50 -10.74 -7.60
N ALA A 101 14.48 -10.38 -8.88
CA ALA A 101 14.41 -9.00 -9.33
C ALA A 101 13.16 -8.28 -8.80
N THR A 102 12.00 -8.93 -8.89
CA THR A 102 10.74 -8.37 -8.37
C THR A 102 10.76 -8.22 -6.84
N MET A 103 11.35 -9.18 -6.13
CA MET A 103 11.54 -9.07 -4.68
C MET A 103 12.52 -7.96 -4.31
N MET A 104 13.58 -7.78 -5.08
CA MET A 104 14.59 -6.74 -4.89
C MET A 104 14.01 -5.34 -5.06
N GLU A 105 13.12 -5.10 -6.02
CA GLU A 105 12.41 -3.82 -6.15
C GLU A 105 11.65 -3.44 -4.86
N SER A 106 11.01 -4.41 -4.21
CA SER A 106 10.30 -4.18 -2.95
C SER A 106 11.26 -4.00 -1.77
N MET A 107 12.22 -4.92 -1.60
CA MET A 107 13.13 -4.92 -0.45
C MET A 107 14.12 -3.74 -0.47
N ALA A 108 14.59 -3.33 -1.65
CA ALA A 108 15.48 -2.18 -1.78
C ALA A 108 14.81 -0.87 -1.36
N SER A 109 13.48 -0.77 -1.49
CA SER A 109 12.73 0.41 -1.04
C SER A 109 12.92 0.70 0.44
N LEU A 110 13.03 -0.34 1.30
CA LEU A 110 13.31 -0.19 2.73
C LEU A 110 14.58 0.64 2.98
N SER A 111 15.65 0.32 2.26
CA SER A 111 16.94 0.99 2.42
C SER A 111 16.94 2.35 1.75
N VAL A 112 16.52 2.41 0.48
CA VAL A 112 16.63 3.62 -0.34
C VAL A 112 15.68 4.70 0.16
N VAL A 113 14.39 4.37 0.31
CA VAL A 113 13.39 5.33 0.78
C VAL A 113 13.52 5.56 2.28
N GLY A 114 13.95 4.55 3.06
CA GLY A 114 14.22 4.73 4.49
C GLY A 114 15.31 5.77 4.75
N VAL A 115 16.43 5.73 4.02
CA VAL A 115 17.47 6.76 4.12
C VAL A 115 16.93 8.11 3.67
N PHE A 116 16.27 8.18 2.51
CA PHE A 116 15.65 9.41 2.01
C PHE A 116 14.69 10.05 3.03
N TRP A 117 13.87 9.23 3.68
CA TRP A 117 12.86 9.67 4.64
C TRP A 117 13.47 10.41 5.83
N ILE A 118 14.55 9.86 6.40
CA ILE A 118 15.28 10.47 7.52
C ILE A 118 16.05 11.71 7.08
N VAL A 119 16.64 11.69 5.88
CA VAL A 119 17.42 12.83 5.37
C VAL A 119 16.51 14.05 5.14
N CYS A 120 15.37 13.87 4.48
CA CYS A 120 14.50 14.99 4.13
C CYS A 120 13.02 14.64 3.93
N GLY A 121 12.66 13.38 3.65
CA GLY A 121 11.28 12.99 3.30
C GLY A 121 10.25 13.33 4.36
N TYR A 122 10.57 13.13 5.65
CA TYR A 122 9.66 13.49 6.75
C TYR A 122 9.37 15.01 6.76
N GLY A 123 10.41 15.84 6.60
CA GLY A 123 10.27 17.29 6.53
C GLY A 123 9.42 17.75 5.35
N LEU A 124 9.51 17.06 4.20
CA LEU A 124 8.71 17.35 3.01
C LEU A 124 7.22 17.01 3.19
N ALA A 125 6.92 15.94 3.94
CA ALA A 125 5.55 15.50 4.18
C ALA A 125 4.90 16.23 5.37
N PHE A 126 5.59 16.39 6.49
CA PHE A 126 5.01 16.83 7.76
C PHE A 126 5.57 18.15 8.30
N GLY A 127 6.53 18.77 7.62
CA GLY A 127 7.02 20.10 7.98
C GLY A 127 5.98 21.21 7.71
N PRO A 128 6.20 22.43 8.24
CA PRO A 128 5.39 23.61 7.92
C PRO A 128 5.27 23.85 6.41
N SER A 129 4.10 24.30 5.96
CA SER A 129 3.82 24.48 4.52
C SER A 129 4.66 25.61 3.91
N VAL A 130 5.53 25.27 2.96
CA VAL A 130 6.40 26.23 2.25
C VAL A 130 5.90 26.58 0.84
N ILE A 131 5.17 25.67 0.20
CA ILE A 131 4.43 25.97 -1.03
C ILE A 131 2.95 25.89 -0.68
N GLN A 132 2.21 26.95 -0.99
CA GLN A 132 0.82 27.10 -0.61
C GLN A 132 -0.04 27.45 -1.84
N TRP A 133 -1.29 26.99 -1.81
CA TRP A 133 -2.37 27.40 -2.70
C TRP A 133 -3.45 28.06 -1.86
N GLY A 134 -3.51 29.40 -1.90
CA GLY A 134 -4.33 30.15 -0.94
C GLY A 134 -3.80 29.97 0.47
N ASP A 135 -4.66 29.54 1.39
CA ASP A 135 -4.30 29.25 2.78
C ASP A 135 -3.84 27.81 3.00
N ALA A 136 -3.81 26.96 1.97
CA ALA A 136 -3.54 25.54 2.10
C ALA A 136 -2.18 25.09 1.56
N GLY A 137 -1.51 24.19 2.27
CA GLY A 137 -0.19 23.68 1.94
C GLY A 137 -0.19 22.58 0.87
N LEU A 138 0.79 22.65 -0.03
CA LEU A 138 1.08 21.64 -1.05
C LEU A 138 2.31 20.79 -0.71
N ILE A 139 3.30 21.37 -0.05
CA ILE A 139 4.51 20.67 0.43
C ILE A 139 5.03 21.33 1.70
N GLY A 140 5.57 20.51 2.60
CA GLY A 140 6.20 20.96 3.84
C GLY A 140 7.70 21.18 3.67
N TRP A 141 8.30 22.03 4.49
CA TRP A 141 9.75 22.06 4.71
C TRP A 141 10.11 22.93 5.92
N HIS A 142 11.17 22.54 6.62
CA HIS A 142 11.90 23.44 7.51
C HIS A 142 13.36 22.96 7.61
N PRO A 143 14.38 23.84 7.63
CA PRO A 143 15.79 23.43 7.69
C PRO A 143 16.10 22.48 8.85
N LYS A 144 15.42 22.65 10.00
CA LYS A 144 15.52 21.75 11.17
C LYS A 144 15.11 20.29 10.89
N PHE A 145 14.31 20.02 9.86
CA PHE A 145 13.95 18.63 9.52
C PHE A 145 14.97 17.94 8.63
N PHE A 146 15.99 18.65 8.13
CA PHE A 146 17.12 18.00 7.47
C PHE A 146 17.86 17.12 8.48
N PHE A 147 17.98 15.82 8.20
CA PHE A 147 18.42 14.80 9.16
C PHE A 147 17.65 14.80 10.50
N LEU A 148 16.43 15.37 10.53
CA LEU A 148 15.63 15.53 11.74
C LEU A 148 16.36 16.30 12.87
N GLN A 149 17.27 17.22 12.55
CA GLN A 149 18.11 17.94 13.51
C GLN A 149 17.35 18.75 14.59
N GLY A 150 16.11 19.15 14.34
CA GLY A 150 15.25 19.82 15.33
C GLY A 150 14.11 18.97 15.85
N VAL A 151 14.27 17.64 15.83
CA VAL A 151 13.41 16.70 16.57
C VAL A 151 14.26 16.03 17.64
N GLU A 152 13.88 16.19 18.89
CA GLU A 152 14.55 15.57 20.03
C GLU A 152 13.85 14.27 20.46
N THR A 153 14.55 13.42 21.19
CA THR A 153 14.02 12.11 21.63
C THR A 153 12.80 12.23 22.56
N GLY A 154 12.68 13.35 23.28
CA GLY A 154 11.59 13.64 24.21
C GLY A 154 10.40 14.36 23.56
N ASP A 155 10.50 14.76 22.30
CA ASP A 155 9.44 15.55 21.65
C ASP A 155 8.18 14.71 21.45
N LEU A 156 7.04 15.29 21.79
CA LEU A 156 5.72 14.69 21.66
C LEU A 156 4.85 15.46 20.68
N LEU A 157 4.05 14.75 19.89
CA LEU A 157 3.00 15.34 19.07
C LEU A 157 1.94 15.99 19.98
N PRO A 158 1.57 17.26 19.78
CA PRO A 158 0.67 17.98 20.68
C PRO A 158 -0.72 17.34 20.87
N ALA A 159 -1.31 16.81 19.80
CA ALA A 159 -2.69 16.29 19.82
C ALA A 159 -2.82 14.91 20.47
N THR A 160 -1.78 14.07 20.39
CA THR A 160 -1.83 12.67 20.82
C THR A 160 -0.88 12.33 21.95
N SER A 161 0.07 13.22 22.28
CA SER A 161 1.18 12.95 23.20
C SER A 161 2.03 11.74 22.78
N THR A 162 2.13 11.52 21.46
CA THR A 162 2.91 10.43 20.87
C THR A 162 4.31 10.91 20.54
N PRO A 163 5.37 10.13 20.84
CA PRO A 163 6.74 10.53 20.48
C PRO A 163 6.88 10.85 19.00
N VAL A 164 7.50 11.98 18.68
CA VAL A 164 7.67 12.42 17.28
C VAL A 164 8.49 11.39 16.50
N TYR A 165 9.54 10.79 17.09
CA TYR A 165 10.28 9.72 16.43
C TYR A 165 9.44 8.47 16.15
N ALA A 166 8.48 8.11 17.01
CA ALA A 166 7.58 7.01 16.71
C ALA A 166 6.70 7.34 15.50
N HIS A 167 6.24 8.60 15.38
CA HIS A 167 5.50 9.07 14.21
C HIS A 167 6.36 9.10 12.93
N VAL A 168 7.62 9.57 13.02
CA VAL A 168 8.59 9.56 11.92
C VAL A 168 8.78 8.14 11.37
N LEU A 169 9.02 7.16 12.27
CA LEU A 169 9.20 5.77 11.89
C LEU A 169 7.93 5.19 11.27
N PHE A 170 6.78 5.40 11.91
CA PHE A 170 5.50 4.89 11.44
C PHE A 170 5.20 5.37 10.02
N GLN A 171 5.23 6.68 9.78
CA GLN A 171 4.97 7.28 8.46
C GLN A 171 6.03 6.92 7.41
N GLY A 172 7.28 6.70 7.85
CA GLY A 172 8.35 6.24 6.98
C GLY A 172 8.03 4.89 6.32
N MET A 173 7.34 4.00 7.03
CA MET A 173 6.97 2.70 6.47
C MET A 173 5.91 2.81 5.36
N PHE A 174 5.02 3.81 5.42
CA PHE A 174 4.07 4.11 4.34
C PHE A 174 4.81 4.68 3.12
N ALA A 175 5.78 5.58 3.35
CA ALA A 175 6.61 6.12 2.29
C ALA A 175 7.42 5.03 1.57
N ILE A 176 7.96 4.07 2.35
CA ILE A 176 8.74 2.94 1.85
C ILE A 176 7.89 2.00 1.00
N ILE A 177 6.70 1.60 1.46
CA ILE A 177 5.91 0.58 0.75
C ILE A 177 5.27 1.13 -0.54
N THR A 178 5.02 2.44 -0.62
CA THR A 178 4.28 3.03 -1.73
C THR A 178 4.95 2.86 -3.11
N PRO A 179 6.24 3.21 -3.33
CA PRO A 179 6.90 2.95 -4.61
C PRO A 179 7.09 1.45 -4.88
N ALA A 180 7.21 0.60 -3.85
CA ALA A 180 7.23 -0.85 -4.03
C ALA A 180 5.91 -1.38 -4.61
N LEU A 181 4.76 -0.78 -4.27
CA LEU A 181 3.47 -1.13 -4.88
C LEU A 181 3.43 -0.81 -6.39
N ILE A 182 4.07 0.30 -6.82
CA ILE A 182 4.15 0.70 -8.23
C ILE A 182 4.88 -0.35 -9.07
N SER A 183 5.91 -0.98 -8.49
CA SER A 183 6.72 -2.02 -9.14
C SER A 183 5.85 -3.18 -9.66
N GLY A 184 4.76 -3.51 -8.95
CA GLY A 184 3.79 -4.52 -9.39
C GLY A 184 3.12 -4.22 -10.74
N ALA A 185 2.93 -2.95 -11.12
CA ALA A 185 2.33 -2.60 -12.42
C ALA A 185 3.30 -2.82 -13.59
N ILE A 186 4.60 -2.69 -13.32
CA ILE A 186 5.67 -2.68 -14.32
C ILE A 186 6.61 -3.88 -14.21
N ALA A 187 6.26 -4.89 -13.39
CA ALA A 187 7.10 -6.04 -13.13
C ALA A 187 7.58 -6.76 -14.40
N GLU A 188 8.74 -7.41 -14.29
CA GLU A 188 9.40 -8.25 -15.30
C GLU A 188 10.01 -7.55 -16.52
N ARG A 189 9.99 -6.21 -16.57
CA ARG A 189 10.52 -5.46 -17.74
C ARG A 189 11.31 -4.20 -17.39
N ILE A 190 11.62 -3.97 -16.13
CA ILE A 190 12.21 -2.72 -15.66
C ILE A 190 13.61 -2.97 -15.13
N ARG A 191 14.50 -2.01 -15.39
CA ARG A 191 15.86 -2.05 -14.88
C ARG A 191 15.91 -1.51 -13.46
N PHE A 192 16.73 -2.13 -12.61
CA PHE A 192 16.74 -1.86 -11.16
C PHE A 192 17.22 -0.44 -10.82
N VAL A 193 18.29 0.02 -11.47
CA VAL A 193 18.86 1.36 -11.21
C VAL A 193 17.90 2.49 -11.63
N PRO A 194 17.33 2.50 -12.86
CA PRO A 194 16.29 3.45 -13.22
C PRO A 194 15.08 3.43 -12.28
N PHE A 195 14.62 2.25 -11.83
CA PHE A 195 13.53 2.14 -10.86
C PHE A 195 13.89 2.76 -9.50
N THR A 196 15.13 2.60 -9.05
CA THR A 196 15.62 3.22 -7.81
C THR A 196 15.63 4.75 -7.91
N ILE A 197 16.11 5.30 -9.04
CA ILE A 197 16.08 6.75 -9.31
C ILE A 197 14.63 7.25 -9.36
N PHE A 198 13.77 6.56 -10.10
CA PHE A 198 12.35 6.85 -10.18
C PHE A 198 11.73 6.87 -8.78
N SER A 199 12.02 5.89 -7.92
CA SER A 199 11.46 5.80 -6.58
C SER A 199 11.82 7.01 -5.71
N ILE A 200 13.08 7.46 -5.71
CA ILE A 200 13.50 8.64 -4.93
C ILE A 200 12.80 9.90 -5.45
N LEU A 201 12.78 10.11 -6.77
CA LEU A 201 12.14 11.28 -7.38
C LEU A 201 10.63 11.27 -7.14
N TRP A 202 10.00 10.10 -7.29
CA TRP A 202 8.57 9.90 -7.10
C TRP A 202 8.16 10.14 -5.65
N VAL A 203 8.91 9.62 -4.67
CA VAL A 203 8.64 9.91 -3.27
C VAL A 203 8.77 11.42 -3.01
N THR A 204 9.76 12.08 -3.60
CA THR A 204 10.00 13.52 -3.42
C THR A 204 8.85 14.39 -3.95
N ILE A 205 8.37 14.15 -5.18
CA ILE A 205 7.45 15.08 -5.85
C ILE A 205 6.01 14.57 -5.97
N VAL A 206 5.75 13.30 -5.67
CA VAL A 206 4.40 12.72 -5.68
C VAL A 206 3.97 12.35 -4.27
N TYR A 207 4.72 11.46 -3.61
CA TYR A 207 4.34 10.96 -2.28
C TYR A 207 4.35 12.06 -1.22
N CYS A 208 5.49 12.74 -1.01
CA CYS A 208 5.62 13.76 0.04
C CYS A 208 4.59 14.91 -0.13
N PRO A 209 4.35 15.46 -1.34
CA PRO A 209 3.27 16.41 -1.54
C PRO A 209 1.87 15.86 -1.26
N LEU A 210 1.55 14.63 -1.69
CA LEU A 210 0.25 14.02 -1.36
C LEU A 210 0.09 13.80 0.15
N ALA A 211 1.12 13.28 0.82
CA ALA A 211 1.14 13.11 2.26
C ALA A 211 0.96 14.46 2.97
N HIS A 212 1.63 15.52 2.51
CA HIS A 212 1.45 16.85 3.08
C HIS A 212 0.04 17.38 2.87
N MET A 213 -0.50 17.26 1.65
CA MET A 213 -1.85 17.73 1.32
C MET A 213 -2.94 17.01 2.13
N VAL A 214 -2.74 15.75 2.51
CA VAL A 214 -3.76 14.95 3.20
C VAL A 214 -3.55 14.90 4.71
N TRP A 215 -2.31 14.78 5.19
CA TRP A 215 -1.99 14.42 6.57
C TRP A 215 -1.19 15.46 7.34
N ALA A 216 -0.81 16.59 6.75
CA ALA A 216 -0.11 17.61 7.51
C ALA A 216 -1.08 18.37 8.43
N PHE A 217 -0.70 18.44 9.71
CA PHE A 217 -1.32 19.26 10.75
C PHE A 217 -0.33 20.30 11.27
N ASP A 218 -0.82 21.27 12.03
CA ASP A 218 -0.02 22.34 12.65
C ASP A 218 0.85 21.88 13.84
N TRP A 219 1.34 20.63 13.85
CA TRP A 219 2.11 20.04 14.97
C TRP A 219 3.39 20.81 15.33
N PHE A 220 4.06 21.38 14.33
CA PHE A 220 5.37 22.01 14.47
C PHE A 220 5.32 23.54 14.41
N TYR A 221 4.15 24.12 14.67
CA TYR A 221 3.96 25.55 14.81
C TYR A 221 4.13 25.98 16.27
N ASP A 222 4.59 27.21 16.50
CA ASP A 222 4.77 27.74 17.86
C ASP A 222 3.42 28.01 18.56
N LYS A 223 2.35 28.20 17.78
CA LYS A 223 0.99 28.49 18.26
C LYS A 223 -0.03 27.77 17.38
N PRO A 224 -1.20 27.38 17.95
CA PRO A 224 -2.29 26.84 17.16
C PRO A 224 -2.71 27.79 16.04
N LEU A 225 -2.98 27.26 14.85
CA LEU A 225 -3.56 28.07 13.76
C LEU A 225 -5.04 28.35 14.02
N ASP A 226 -5.74 27.38 14.61
CA ASP A 226 -7.06 27.55 15.18
C ASP A 226 -6.95 27.39 16.71
N GLU A 227 -7.08 28.50 17.44
CA GLU A 227 -7.06 28.51 18.91
C GLU A 227 -8.08 27.53 19.50
N GLY A 228 -9.16 27.25 18.77
CA GLY A 228 -10.23 26.40 19.21
C GLY A 228 -9.97 24.91 19.11
N LEU A 229 -9.11 24.50 18.19
CA LEU A 229 -8.69 23.11 18.01
C LEU A 229 -7.41 22.79 18.79
N GLY A 230 -6.63 23.81 19.12
CA GLY A 230 -5.34 23.65 19.76
C GLY A 230 -4.27 23.16 18.78
N LEU A 231 -3.03 23.10 19.27
CA LEU A 231 -1.90 22.72 18.44
C LEU A 231 -2.03 21.25 18.01
N GLY A 232 -1.78 20.97 16.74
CA GLY A 232 -1.96 19.65 16.14
C GLY A 232 -3.41 19.29 15.80
N GLY A 233 -4.35 20.21 16.01
CA GLY A 233 -5.76 20.04 15.66
C GLY A 233 -6.12 20.62 14.28
N SER A 234 -5.28 21.49 13.71
CA SER A 234 -5.61 22.20 12.46
C SER A 234 -4.95 21.51 11.27
N ALA A 235 -5.76 21.03 10.31
CA ALA A 235 -5.23 20.55 9.04
C ALA A 235 -4.61 21.71 8.25
N ILE A 236 -3.38 21.54 7.76
CA ILE A 236 -2.67 22.56 6.98
C ILE A 236 -2.58 22.22 5.50
N GLY A 237 -2.65 20.92 5.15
CA GLY A 237 -2.64 20.46 3.77
C GLY A 237 -3.92 20.75 2.98
N LEU A 238 -3.81 20.89 1.66
CA LEU A 238 -4.93 21.18 0.74
C LEU A 238 -6.13 20.26 0.89
N LEU A 239 -5.92 18.94 0.81
CA LEU A 239 -7.01 17.97 0.84
C LEU A 239 -7.58 17.80 2.25
N GLY A 240 -6.73 17.87 3.28
CA GLY A 240 -7.18 17.92 4.67
C GLY A 240 -8.06 19.12 4.95
N LYS A 241 -7.70 20.31 4.44
CA LYS A 241 -8.52 21.53 4.53
C LYS A 241 -9.83 21.47 3.75
N TRP A 242 -9.88 20.71 2.65
CA TRP A 242 -11.14 20.41 1.95
C TRP A 242 -12.06 19.47 2.75
N GLY A 243 -11.59 18.91 3.87
CA GLY A 243 -12.32 17.95 4.68
C GLY A 243 -12.22 16.51 4.15
N ALA A 244 -11.23 16.21 3.32
CA ALA A 244 -11.01 14.86 2.81
C ALA A 244 -10.60 13.91 3.95
N LEU A 245 -11.28 12.78 4.04
CA LEU A 245 -11.04 11.73 5.02
C LEU A 245 -10.17 10.65 4.40
N ASP A 246 -8.98 10.48 4.94
CA ASP A 246 -8.10 9.38 4.58
C ASP A 246 -7.36 8.90 5.83
N PHE A 247 -7.94 7.90 6.50
CA PHE A 247 -7.44 7.45 7.80
C PHE A 247 -6.03 6.89 7.73
N ALA A 248 -5.78 5.98 6.78
CA ALA A 248 -4.52 5.24 6.71
C ALA A 248 -3.88 5.23 5.30
N GLY A 249 -4.38 5.99 4.32
CA GLY A 249 -3.65 6.19 3.06
C GLY A 249 -4.29 5.52 1.86
N GLY A 250 -5.63 5.48 1.82
CA GLY A 250 -6.35 5.16 0.60
C GLY A 250 -5.93 6.08 -0.55
N THR A 251 -5.73 7.36 -0.25
CA THR A 251 -5.29 8.36 -1.22
C THR A 251 -3.77 8.38 -1.35
N VAL A 252 -3.07 8.58 -0.22
CA VAL A 252 -1.62 8.83 -0.19
C VAL A 252 -0.80 7.60 -0.62
N VAL A 253 -1.29 6.39 -0.34
CA VAL A 253 -0.61 5.13 -0.70
C VAL A 253 -1.27 4.47 -1.90
N HIS A 254 -2.56 4.10 -1.80
CA HIS A 254 -3.15 3.18 -2.78
C HIS A 254 -3.58 3.84 -4.09
N ILE A 255 -4.32 4.96 -4.04
CA ILE A 255 -4.64 5.74 -5.25
C ILE A 255 -3.32 6.23 -5.87
N ALA A 256 -2.42 6.79 -5.07
CA ALA A 256 -1.14 7.28 -5.57
C ALA A 256 -0.33 6.19 -6.30
N ALA A 257 -0.08 5.04 -5.66
CA ALA A 257 0.68 3.95 -6.28
C ALA A 257 -0.06 3.30 -7.45
N GLY A 258 -1.38 3.11 -7.35
CA GLY A 258 -2.17 2.49 -8.41
C GLY A 258 -2.22 3.32 -9.68
N PHE A 259 -2.48 4.63 -9.57
CA PHE A 259 -2.49 5.53 -10.72
C PHE A 259 -1.07 5.84 -11.23
N ALA A 260 -0.05 5.84 -10.37
CA ALA A 260 1.34 5.86 -10.80
C ALA A 260 1.72 4.60 -11.59
N GLY A 261 1.29 3.43 -11.13
CA GLY A 261 1.45 2.15 -11.82
C GLY A 261 0.80 2.18 -13.20
N LEU A 262 -0.44 2.67 -13.30
CA LEU A 262 -1.12 2.85 -14.59
C LEU A 262 -0.34 3.80 -15.50
N ALA A 263 0.11 4.95 -14.98
CA ALA A 263 0.91 5.91 -15.73
C ALA A 263 2.19 5.28 -16.29
N CYS A 264 2.95 4.56 -15.44
CA CYS A 264 4.16 3.87 -15.86
C CYS A 264 3.87 2.75 -16.88
N SER A 265 2.79 1.99 -16.72
CA SER A 265 2.39 0.95 -17.68
C SER A 265 1.91 1.48 -19.03
N LEU A 266 1.48 2.75 -19.09
CA LEU A 266 1.16 3.45 -20.34
C LEU A 266 2.37 4.15 -20.97
N ALA A 267 3.28 4.69 -20.14
CA ALA A 267 4.50 5.36 -20.60
C ALA A 267 5.55 4.37 -21.12
N LEU A 268 5.66 3.20 -20.49
CA LEU A 268 6.70 2.21 -20.75
C LEU A 268 6.19 1.08 -21.65
N ARG A 269 7.11 0.38 -22.32
CA ARG A 269 6.78 -0.75 -23.22
C ARG A 269 6.07 -1.87 -22.43
N LYS A 270 5.15 -2.59 -23.06
CA LYS A 270 4.52 -3.82 -22.52
C LYS A 270 5.48 -5.01 -22.51
N ARG A 271 5.23 -6.01 -21.66
CA ARG A 271 6.01 -7.26 -21.66
C ARG A 271 5.93 -7.99 -23.00
N ILE A 272 6.99 -8.71 -23.33
CA ILE A 272 7.06 -9.59 -24.50
C ILE A 272 5.92 -10.61 -24.40
N GLY A 273 5.14 -10.72 -25.47
CA GLY A 273 4.03 -11.67 -25.56
C GLY A 273 2.69 -11.15 -25.03
N TYR A 274 2.62 -10.00 -24.36
CA TYR A 274 1.33 -9.44 -23.93
C TYR A 274 0.50 -8.91 -25.13
N PRO A 275 -0.83 -9.14 -25.19
CA PRO A 275 -1.66 -9.97 -24.33
C PRO A 275 -1.79 -11.43 -24.84
N ALA A 276 -1.11 -11.79 -25.93
CA ALA A 276 -1.27 -13.06 -26.63
C ALA A 276 -0.79 -14.29 -25.83
N GLN A 277 0.15 -14.10 -24.90
CA GLN A 277 0.75 -15.16 -24.09
C GLN A 277 0.40 -14.99 -22.62
N ALA A 278 -0.20 -16.03 -22.04
CA ALA A 278 -0.48 -16.05 -20.61
C ALA A 278 0.81 -16.23 -19.81
N VAL A 279 1.17 -15.21 -19.03
CA VAL A 279 2.25 -15.29 -18.03
C VAL A 279 1.76 -16.14 -16.85
N ARG A 280 2.52 -17.18 -16.49
CA ARG A 280 2.17 -18.09 -15.40
C ARG A 280 2.94 -17.73 -14.13
N PRO A 281 2.27 -17.57 -12.98
CA PRO A 281 2.91 -17.43 -11.67
C PRO A 281 3.88 -18.58 -11.38
N ASN A 282 5.01 -18.28 -10.75
CA ASN A 282 5.96 -19.32 -10.34
C ASN A 282 5.52 -20.07 -9.08
N SER A 283 4.88 -19.38 -8.12
CA SER A 283 4.52 -19.94 -6.83
C SER A 283 3.33 -19.24 -6.18
N MET A 284 2.19 -19.92 -6.21
CA MET A 284 1.00 -19.48 -5.47
C MET A 284 1.18 -19.62 -3.95
N VAL A 285 2.11 -20.45 -3.49
CA VAL A 285 2.43 -20.58 -2.06
C VAL A 285 3.09 -19.31 -1.55
N LEU A 286 4.07 -18.77 -2.28
CA LEU A 286 4.69 -17.49 -1.94
C LEU A 286 3.67 -16.36 -1.99
N THR A 287 2.80 -16.38 -3.01
CA THR A 287 1.72 -15.38 -3.14
C THR A 287 0.78 -15.39 -1.92
N LEU A 288 0.32 -16.57 -1.48
CA LEU A 288 -0.57 -16.68 -0.31
C LEU A 288 0.13 -16.30 0.99
N LEU A 289 1.40 -16.69 1.17
CA LEU A 289 2.19 -16.28 2.32
C LEU A 289 2.35 -14.76 2.37
N GLY A 290 2.69 -14.16 1.23
CA GLY A 290 2.78 -12.70 1.08
C GLY A 290 1.46 -12.01 1.42
N ALA A 291 0.32 -12.50 0.91
CA ALA A 291 -1.00 -11.97 1.25
C ALA A 291 -1.32 -12.09 2.75
N GLY A 292 -0.93 -13.19 3.40
CA GLY A 292 -1.09 -13.38 4.84
C GLY A 292 -0.25 -12.40 5.66
N LEU A 293 1.00 -12.15 5.27
CA LEU A 293 1.86 -11.16 5.90
C LEU A 293 1.38 -9.72 5.67
N LEU A 294 0.87 -9.42 4.47
CA LEU A 294 0.23 -8.15 4.18
C LEU A 294 -0.99 -7.92 5.07
N TRP A 295 -1.87 -8.92 5.22
CA TRP A 295 -3.01 -8.86 6.14
C TRP A 295 -2.54 -8.62 7.58
N PHE A 296 -1.60 -9.41 8.07
CA PHE A 296 -1.07 -9.27 9.43
C PHE A 296 -0.44 -7.88 9.67
N GLY A 297 0.37 -7.38 8.74
CA GLY A 297 0.97 -6.06 8.84
C GLY A 297 -0.07 -4.92 8.75
N TRP A 298 -1.16 -5.13 8.02
CA TRP A 298 -2.24 -4.15 7.88
C TRP A 298 -2.94 -3.78 9.19
N PHE A 299 -2.84 -4.64 10.21
CA PHE A 299 -3.29 -4.31 11.56
C PHE A 299 -2.54 -3.13 12.15
N GLY A 300 -1.22 -3.06 11.93
CA GLY A 300 -0.41 -1.90 12.28
C GLY A 300 -0.67 -0.72 11.34
N PHE A 301 -0.87 -1.00 10.05
CA PHE A 301 -1.15 0.02 9.03
C PHE A 301 -2.41 0.82 9.38
N ASN A 302 -3.55 0.17 9.52
CA ASN A 302 -4.80 0.86 9.82
C ASN A 302 -4.95 1.16 11.31
N GLY A 303 -4.67 0.20 12.20
CA GLY A 303 -4.83 0.43 13.65
C GLY A 303 -3.85 1.47 14.20
N GLY A 304 -2.63 1.54 13.66
CA GLY A 304 -1.61 2.53 14.03
C GLY A 304 -1.95 3.95 13.56
N SER A 305 -2.79 4.10 12.53
CA SER A 305 -3.20 5.41 12.01
C SER A 305 -4.10 6.23 12.93
N ALA A 306 -4.53 5.66 14.06
CA ALA A 306 -5.08 6.45 15.17
C ALA A 306 -4.00 7.32 15.87
N VAL A 307 -2.71 7.06 15.60
CA VAL A 307 -1.51 7.71 16.16
C VAL A 307 -1.47 7.63 17.70
N ALA A 308 -2.26 6.73 18.29
CA ALA A 308 -2.39 6.55 19.72
C ALA A 308 -2.98 5.16 20.02
N SER A 309 -2.74 4.67 21.23
CA SER A 309 -3.39 3.46 21.76
C SER A 309 -4.72 3.85 22.43
N ASN A 310 -5.82 3.76 21.68
CA ASN A 310 -7.15 4.19 22.11
C ASN A 310 -8.28 3.40 21.42
N PHE A 311 -9.54 3.73 21.71
CA PHE A 311 -10.70 3.05 21.11
C PHE A 311 -10.78 3.22 19.58
N LEU A 312 -10.28 4.33 19.03
CA LEU A 312 -10.25 4.56 17.60
C LEU A 312 -9.31 3.56 16.90
N ALA A 313 -8.14 3.30 17.49
CA ALA A 313 -7.22 2.25 17.02
C ALA A 313 -7.91 0.88 16.99
N THR A 314 -8.65 0.53 18.05
CA THR A 314 -9.40 -0.73 18.12
C THR A 314 -10.50 -0.81 17.05
N SER A 315 -11.22 0.29 16.82
CA SER A 315 -12.26 0.35 15.78
C SER A 315 -11.66 0.12 14.39
N ALA A 316 -10.57 0.82 14.07
CA ALA A 316 -9.89 0.67 12.77
C ALA A 316 -9.33 -0.74 12.57
N PHE A 317 -8.75 -1.33 13.61
CA PHE A 317 -8.29 -2.71 13.61
C PHE A 317 -9.43 -3.69 13.27
N ALA A 318 -10.59 -3.53 13.91
CA ALA A 318 -11.74 -4.39 13.69
C ALA A 318 -12.34 -4.25 12.28
N ALA A 319 -12.48 -3.01 11.78
CA ALA A 319 -12.95 -2.75 10.42
C ALA A 319 -12.01 -3.38 9.36
N THR A 320 -10.69 -3.35 9.61
CA THR A 320 -9.66 -3.95 8.76
C THR A 320 -9.85 -5.46 8.62
N GLN A 321 -10.01 -6.16 9.74
CA GLN A 321 -10.28 -7.60 9.75
C GLN A 321 -11.55 -7.95 8.96
N ALA A 322 -12.63 -7.19 9.21
CA ALA A 322 -13.93 -7.45 8.59
C ALA A 322 -13.88 -7.26 7.07
N ALA A 323 -13.23 -6.20 6.59
CA ALA A 323 -13.12 -5.91 5.16
C ALA A 323 -12.27 -6.95 4.41
N ALA A 324 -11.13 -7.34 4.97
CA ALA A 324 -10.24 -8.34 4.36
C ALA A 324 -10.94 -9.69 4.18
N ALA A 325 -11.60 -10.16 5.23
CA ALA A 325 -12.35 -11.42 5.21
C ALA A 325 -13.51 -11.38 4.19
N ALA A 326 -14.27 -10.28 4.17
CA ALA A 326 -15.40 -10.10 3.28
C ALA A 326 -15.00 -9.98 1.80
N ALA A 327 -13.89 -9.29 1.52
CA ALA A 327 -13.38 -9.14 0.16
C ALA A 327 -12.79 -10.44 -0.39
N GLY A 328 -12.04 -11.19 0.42
CA GLY A 328 -11.58 -12.53 0.05
C GLY A 328 -12.74 -13.47 -0.30
N LEU A 329 -13.81 -13.45 0.51
CA LEU A 329 -15.02 -14.25 0.26
C LEU A 329 -15.76 -13.82 -1.01
N SER A 330 -16.05 -12.53 -1.16
CA SER A 330 -16.79 -12.00 -2.32
C SER A 330 -16.03 -12.17 -3.63
N TRP A 331 -14.71 -12.00 -3.63
CA TRP A 331 -13.87 -12.28 -4.80
C TRP A 331 -13.93 -13.76 -5.19
N MET A 332 -13.72 -14.68 -4.24
CA MET A 332 -13.81 -16.11 -4.52
C MET A 332 -15.19 -16.49 -5.06
N LEU A 333 -16.26 -15.91 -4.53
CA LEU A 333 -17.63 -16.16 -4.99
C LEU A 333 -17.83 -15.67 -6.42
N VAL A 334 -17.49 -14.42 -6.73
CA VAL A 334 -17.65 -13.88 -8.09
C VAL A 334 -16.76 -14.62 -9.08
N GLU A 335 -15.53 -14.96 -8.69
CA GLU A 335 -14.65 -15.76 -9.53
C GLU A 335 -15.22 -17.17 -9.76
N TYR A 336 -15.78 -17.81 -8.73
CA TYR A 336 -16.44 -19.11 -8.88
C TYR A 336 -17.63 -19.02 -9.84
N LEU A 337 -18.46 -17.98 -9.74
CA LEU A 337 -19.59 -17.79 -10.63
C LEU A 337 -19.17 -17.52 -12.08
N HIS A 338 -18.08 -16.78 -12.30
CA HIS A 338 -17.59 -16.45 -13.64
C HIS A 338 -16.74 -17.57 -14.27
N LYS A 339 -15.84 -18.19 -13.51
CA LYS A 339 -14.81 -19.14 -13.99
C LYS A 339 -15.02 -20.59 -13.54
N GLY A 340 -16.03 -20.85 -12.72
CA GLY A 340 -16.41 -22.19 -12.24
C GLY A 340 -15.54 -22.75 -11.10
N LYS A 341 -14.47 -22.06 -10.68
CA LYS A 341 -13.58 -22.50 -9.59
C LYS A 341 -13.01 -21.28 -8.84
N PRO A 342 -12.99 -21.28 -7.50
CA PRO A 342 -12.20 -20.30 -6.75
C PRO A 342 -10.72 -20.61 -6.92
N THR A 343 -9.88 -19.58 -7.05
CA THR A 343 -8.43 -19.74 -7.16
C THR A 343 -7.70 -19.17 -5.94
N ALA A 344 -6.52 -19.71 -5.65
CA ALA A 344 -5.63 -19.15 -4.63
C ALA A 344 -5.24 -17.69 -4.93
N LEU A 345 -5.03 -17.38 -6.22
CA LEU A 345 -4.69 -16.02 -6.65
C LEU A 345 -5.87 -15.08 -6.43
N GLY A 346 -7.08 -15.55 -6.73
CA GLY A 346 -8.31 -14.79 -6.49
C GLY A 346 -8.53 -14.50 -5.01
N LEU A 347 -8.38 -15.50 -4.13
CA LEU A 347 -8.44 -15.29 -2.68
C LEU A 347 -7.41 -14.25 -2.21
N ALA A 348 -6.15 -14.41 -2.63
CA ALA A 348 -5.05 -13.52 -2.24
C ALA A 348 -5.31 -12.08 -2.70
N SER A 349 -5.74 -11.89 -3.96
CA SER A 349 -6.08 -10.58 -4.53
C SER A 349 -7.31 -9.96 -3.87
N GLY A 350 -8.33 -10.79 -3.55
CA GLY A 350 -9.52 -10.36 -2.84
C GLY A 350 -9.23 -9.85 -1.43
N ILE A 351 -8.39 -10.56 -0.67
CA ILE A 351 -7.94 -10.11 0.66
C ILE A 351 -7.30 -8.71 0.55
N VAL A 352 -6.35 -8.53 -0.37
CA VAL A 352 -5.67 -7.24 -0.57
C VAL A 352 -6.65 -6.16 -1.04
N ALA A 353 -7.60 -6.47 -1.92
CA ALA A 353 -8.62 -5.52 -2.36
C ALA A 353 -9.47 -4.98 -1.20
N GLY A 354 -9.88 -5.84 -0.27
CA GLY A 354 -10.62 -5.41 0.92
C GLY A 354 -9.80 -4.55 1.87
N LEU A 355 -8.55 -4.95 2.10
CA LEU A 355 -7.59 -4.21 2.91
C LEU A 355 -7.36 -2.81 2.35
N VAL A 356 -7.10 -2.71 1.04
CA VAL A 356 -6.95 -1.43 0.32
C VAL A 356 -8.19 -0.56 0.45
N ALA A 357 -9.38 -1.11 0.18
CA ALA A 357 -10.60 -0.32 0.12
C ALA A 357 -11.03 0.20 1.52
N VAL A 358 -10.73 -0.52 2.59
CA VAL A 358 -11.04 -0.06 3.95
C VAL A 358 -9.99 0.89 4.51
N THR A 359 -8.77 0.94 3.96
CA THR A 359 -7.69 1.84 4.42
C THR A 359 -8.15 3.28 4.69
N PRO A 360 -8.78 4.01 3.75
CA PRO A 360 -9.21 5.39 4.01
C PRO A 360 -10.38 5.47 4.99
N ALA A 361 -11.12 4.38 5.20
CA ALA A 361 -12.38 4.32 5.94
C ALA A 361 -12.24 3.79 7.37
N SER A 362 -11.20 3.02 7.66
CA SER A 362 -11.13 2.13 8.83
C SER A 362 -11.36 2.85 10.17
N GLY A 363 -10.81 4.05 10.35
CA GLY A 363 -11.04 4.89 11.52
C GLY A 363 -12.24 5.84 11.43
N TYR A 364 -13.13 5.65 10.47
CA TYR A 364 -14.34 6.46 10.31
C TYR A 364 -15.62 5.61 10.28
N VAL A 365 -15.49 4.29 10.09
CA VAL A 365 -16.63 3.38 9.94
C VAL A 365 -16.75 2.45 11.14
N TYR A 366 -17.97 2.00 11.40
CA TYR A 366 -18.19 0.84 12.26
C TYR A 366 -17.72 -0.45 11.57
N ILE A 367 -17.50 -1.51 12.37
CA ILE A 367 -17.06 -2.82 11.86
C ILE A 367 -17.93 -3.37 10.71
N TRP A 368 -19.25 -3.17 10.79
CA TRP A 368 -20.18 -3.60 9.74
C TRP A 368 -20.01 -2.79 8.44
N GLY A 369 -19.63 -1.51 8.55
CA GLY A 369 -19.29 -0.69 7.39
C GLY A 369 -18.04 -1.21 6.68
N GLY A 370 -17.01 -1.59 7.46
CA GLY A 370 -15.82 -2.27 6.93
C GLY A 370 -16.16 -3.57 6.20
N LEU A 371 -17.07 -4.38 6.75
CA LEU A 371 -17.57 -5.61 6.09
C LEU A 371 -18.20 -5.33 4.72
N ILE A 372 -19.09 -4.32 4.63
CA ILE A 372 -19.75 -3.97 3.38
C ILE A 372 -18.75 -3.42 2.36
N ILE A 373 -17.82 -2.55 2.79
CA ILE A 373 -16.75 -2.04 1.92
C ILE A 373 -15.94 -3.21 1.35
N GLY A 374 -15.58 -4.19 2.18
CA GLY A 374 -14.89 -5.40 1.73
C GLY A 374 -15.67 -6.20 0.69
N LEU A 375 -16.97 -6.47 0.93
CA LEU A 375 -17.83 -7.17 -0.03
C LEU A 375 -17.87 -6.46 -1.39
N ILE A 376 -18.01 -5.14 -1.41
CA ILE A 376 -18.07 -4.36 -2.65
C ILE A 376 -16.69 -4.37 -3.34
N ALA A 377 -15.61 -4.19 -2.58
CA ALA A 377 -14.25 -4.15 -3.10
C ALA A 377 -13.85 -5.46 -3.78
N GLY A 378 -14.18 -6.61 -3.21
CA GLY A 378 -13.88 -7.91 -3.82
C GLY A 378 -14.51 -8.07 -5.21
N VAL A 379 -15.74 -7.58 -5.40
CA VAL A 379 -16.45 -7.62 -6.69
C VAL A 379 -15.91 -6.60 -7.68
N VAL A 380 -15.73 -5.35 -7.26
CA VAL A 380 -15.34 -4.24 -8.14
C VAL A 380 -13.88 -4.39 -8.60
N CYS A 381 -12.97 -4.76 -7.70
CA CYS A 381 -11.57 -4.97 -8.07
C CYS A 381 -11.42 -6.22 -8.96
N TYR A 382 -12.22 -7.28 -8.75
CA TYR A 382 -12.26 -8.42 -9.68
C TYR A 382 -12.63 -7.97 -11.10
N ALA A 383 -13.70 -7.18 -11.21
CA ALA A 383 -14.17 -6.65 -12.49
C ALA A 383 -13.10 -5.78 -13.16
N SER A 384 -12.47 -4.88 -12.39
CA SER A 384 -11.35 -4.04 -12.85
C SER A 384 -10.22 -4.86 -13.48
N VAL A 385 -9.79 -5.93 -12.79
CA VAL A 385 -8.75 -6.85 -13.29
C VAL A 385 -9.18 -7.57 -14.57
N GLN A 386 -10.46 -7.93 -14.71
CA GLN A 386 -10.94 -8.54 -15.95
C GLN A 386 -11.00 -7.53 -17.12
N PHE A 387 -11.28 -6.26 -16.86
CA PHE A 387 -11.42 -5.22 -17.90
C PHE A 387 -10.09 -4.78 -18.53
N LYS A 388 -8.93 -5.01 -17.87
CA LYS A 388 -7.63 -4.57 -18.38
C LYS A 388 -7.29 -5.11 -19.77
N THR A 389 -7.70 -6.34 -20.08
CA THR A 389 -7.43 -6.98 -21.39
C THR A 389 -8.20 -6.32 -22.52
N ILE A 390 -9.38 -5.76 -22.22
CA ILE A 390 -10.21 -4.99 -23.17
C ILE A 390 -9.58 -3.61 -23.40
N LEU A 391 -9.11 -2.97 -22.32
CA LEU A 391 -8.46 -1.65 -22.38
C LEU A 391 -7.01 -1.72 -22.89
N GLY A 392 -6.40 -2.91 -22.92
CA GLY A 392 -5.15 -3.21 -23.58
C GLY A 392 -3.88 -2.73 -22.86
N TYR A 393 -3.94 -2.26 -21.62
CA TYR A 393 -2.75 -1.88 -20.84
C TYR A 393 -2.15 -3.09 -20.09
N ASP A 394 -0.82 -3.13 -19.92
CA ASP A 394 -0.10 -4.22 -19.23
C ASP A 394 0.24 -3.82 -17.79
N ASP A 395 -0.79 -3.79 -16.94
CA ASP A 395 -0.65 -3.76 -15.48
C ASP A 395 -0.29 -5.18 -15.00
N SER A 396 1.01 -5.40 -14.75
CA SER A 396 1.60 -6.74 -14.68
C SER A 396 0.95 -7.63 -13.62
N LEU A 397 0.84 -7.10 -12.40
CA LEU A 397 0.38 -7.79 -11.20
C LEU A 397 -0.90 -7.15 -10.63
N ASP A 398 -1.65 -6.44 -11.46
CA ASP A 398 -2.94 -5.82 -11.11
C ASP A 398 -2.83 -4.73 -10.03
N ALA A 399 -1.71 -4.01 -9.98
CA ALA A 399 -1.49 -2.97 -8.98
C ALA A 399 -2.46 -1.79 -9.17
N PHE A 400 -2.74 -1.38 -10.42
CA PHE A 400 -3.79 -0.39 -10.68
C PHE A 400 -5.18 -0.97 -10.38
N GLY A 401 -5.44 -2.20 -10.84
CA GLY A 401 -6.73 -2.87 -10.67
C GLY A 401 -7.15 -3.05 -9.22
N VAL A 402 -6.20 -3.32 -8.33
CA VAL A 402 -6.43 -3.52 -6.89
C VAL A 402 -6.19 -2.25 -6.08
N HIS A 403 -5.03 -1.59 -6.19
CA HIS A 403 -4.71 -0.42 -5.38
C HIS A 403 -5.35 0.86 -5.91
N GLY A 404 -5.29 1.11 -7.21
CA GLY A 404 -5.86 2.32 -7.82
C GLY A 404 -7.37 2.34 -7.73
N VAL A 405 -8.02 1.31 -8.28
CA VAL A 405 -9.50 1.21 -8.27
C VAL A 405 -10.03 0.92 -6.87
N GLY A 406 -9.41 0.01 -6.11
CA GLY A 406 -9.81 -0.28 -4.74
C GLY A 406 -9.64 0.91 -3.80
N GLY A 407 -8.55 1.65 -3.91
CA GLY A 407 -8.30 2.86 -3.13
C GLY A 407 -9.31 3.96 -3.45
N PHE A 408 -9.59 4.18 -4.73
CA PHE A 408 -10.61 5.15 -5.18
C PHE A 408 -12.01 4.77 -4.69
N LEU A 409 -12.40 3.51 -4.87
CA LEU A 409 -13.67 2.98 -4.35
C LEU A 409 -13.76 3.17 -2.83
N GLY A 410 -12.71 2.77 -2.12
CA GLY A 410 -12.61 2.89 -0.67
C GLY A 410 -12.80 4.32 -0.20
N ALA A 411 -12.10 5.27 -0.82
CA ALA A 411 -12.18 6.69 -0.46
C ALA A 411 -13.60 7.25 -0.66
N VAL A 412 -14.29 6.88 -1.74
CA VAL A 412 -15.70 7.25 -1.97
C VAL A 412 -16.62 6.61 -0.94
N LEU A 413 -16.45 5.31 -0.67
CA LEU A 413 -17.26 4.59 0.32
C LEU A 413 -17.00 5.08 1.76
N THR A 414 -15.84 5.67 2.06
CA THR A 414 -15.63 6.40 3.32
C THR A 414 -16.70 7.48 3.50
N GLY A 415 -16.96 8.29 2.48
CA GLY A 415 -18.00 9.34 2.55
C GLY A 415 -19.42 8.79 2.65
N VAL A 416 -19.63 7.53 2.25
CA VAL A 416 -20.92 6.85 2.38
C VAL A 416 -21.12 6.35 3.81
N PHE A 417 -20.10 5.73 4.40
CA PHE A 417 -20.19 4.97 5.66
C PHE A 417 -19.49 5.62 6.86
N CYS A 418 -18.95 6.83 6.76
CA CYS A 418 -18.32 7.51 7.89
C CYS A 418 -19.35 7.90 8.96
N PHE A 419 -18.93 7.90 10.22
CA PHE A 419 -19.76 8.31 11.34
C PHE A 419 -18.99 9.26 12.25
N TYR A 420 -19.61 10.40 12.58
CA TYR A 420 -19.06 11.38 13.51
C TYR A 420 -18.80 10.77 14.89
N SER A 421 -19.66 9.84 15.33
CA SER A 421 -19.54 9.11 16.58
C SER A 421 -18.34 8.15 16.65
N VAL A 422 -17.78 7.75 15.50
CA VAL A 422 -16.57 6.92 15.43
C VAL A 422 -15.34 7.82 15.48
N ASN A 423 -15.32 8.88 14.67
CA ASN A 423 -14.24 9.86 14.67
C ASN A 423 -14.77 11.25 14.33
N SER A 424 -14.64 12.15 15.31
CA SER A 424 -15.12 13.53 15.23
C SER A 424 -14.30 14.41 14.29
N MET A 425 -13.20 13.95 13.71
CA MET A 425 -12.50 14.67 12.64
C MET A 425 -13.37 14.74 11.37
N GLY A 426 -14.12 13.69 11.07
CA GLY A 426 -15.06 13.65 9.94
C GLY A 426 -16.45 14.16 10.28
N THR A 427 -17.39 13.93 9.36
CA THR A 427 -18.84 14.11 9.56
C THR A 427 -19.56 12.77 9.41
N ASP A 428 -20.88 12.78 9.57
CA ASP A 428 -21.69 11.62 9.22
C ASP A 428 -21.80 11.42 7.70
N GLY A 429 -21.81 10.18 7.26
CA GLY A 429 -21.87 9.81 5.85
C GLY A 429 -23.31 9.71 5.32
N PHE A 430 -23.42 9.34 4.04
CA PHE A 430 -24.69 9.22 3.33
C PHE A 430 -25.73 8.31 4.01
N VAL A 431 -25.28 7.23 4.66
CA VAL A 431 -26.21 6.27 5.28
C VAL A 431 -26.79 6.74 6.62
N THR A 432 -26.33 7.87 7.15
CA THR A 432 -26.77 8.34 8.47
C THR A 432 -28.13 9.04 8.38
N PRO A 433 -29.13 8.63 9.18
CA PRO A 433 -30.41 9.33 9.25
C PRO A 433 -30.27 10.75 9.81
N GLU A 434 -30.97 11.72 9.23
CA GLU A 434 -30.96 13.12 9.69
C GLU A 434 -31.34 13.27 11.18
N ALA A 435 -32.23 12.41 11.68
CA ALA A 435 -32.60 12.37 13.09
C ALA A 435 -31.40 12.08 14.02
N THR A 436 -30.44 11.27 13.58
CA THR A 436 -29.21 10.97 14.32
C THR A 436 -28.33 12.22 14.42
N VAL A 437 -28.16 12.93 13.30
CA VAL A 437 -27.37 14.18 13.25
C VAL A 437 -27.98 15.25 14.16
N LYS A 438 -29.31 15.42 14.11
CA LYS A 438 -30.05 16.34 15.01
C LYS A 438 -29.86 15.96 16.48
N LYS A 439 -29.87 14.67 16.81
CA LYS A 439 -29.63 14.19 18.16
C LYS A 439 -28.21 14.52 18.63
N GLN A 440 -27.20 14.32 17.79
CA GLN A 440 -25.81 14.66 18.10
C GLN A 440 -25.63 16.17 18.35
N ILE A 441 -26.22 17.02 17.49
CA ILE A 441 -26.21 18.48 17.69
C ILE A 441 -26.84 18.83 19.05
N ALA A 442 -28.03 18.28 19.34
CA ALA A 442 -28.72 18.54 20.60
C ALA A 442 -27.91 18.06 21.82
N GLU A 443 -27.19 16.94 21.71
CA GLU A 443 -26.31 16.43 22.77
C GLU A 443 -25.09 17.34 23.01
N LEU A 444 -24.47 17.85 21.94
CA LEU A 444 -23.38 18.82 22.04
C LEU A 444 -23.88 20.17 22.59
N GLU A 445 -25.07 20.59 22.19
CA GLU A 445 -25.69 21.83 22.65
C GLU A 445 -26.18 21.77 24.11
N LYS A 446 -26.41 20.58 24.66
CA LYS A 446 -26.74 20.43 26.09
C LYS A 446 -25.60 20.84 27.03
N LYS A 447 -24.35 20.86 26.56
CA LYS A 447 -23.22 21.42 27.33
C LYS A 447 -23.45 22.93 27.46
N ALA A 448 -23.37 23.46 28.68
CA ALA A 448 -23.51 24.91 28.92
C ALA A 448 -22.49 25.67 28.08
N GLU A 449 -22.86 26.84 27.54
CA GLU A 449 -21.98 27.64 26.67
C GLU A 449 -20.59 27.93 27.26
N PRO A 450 -20.45 28.25 28.57
CA PRO A 450 -19.15 28.39 29.22
C PRO A 450 -18.34 27.08 29.30
N ASP A 451 -19.01 25.93 29.24
CA ASP A 451 -18.42 24.59 29.38
C ASP A 451 -18.15 23.92 28.02
N ARG A 452 -18.54 24.53 26.89
CA ARG A 452 -18.25 23.99 25.55
C ARG A 452 -16.82 24.30 25.15
N SER A 453 -16.05 23.26 24.83
CA SER A 453 -14.75 23.44 24.20
C SER A 453 -14.93 24.09 22.83
N ALA A 454 -13.90 24.74 22.33
CA ALA A 454 -13.97 25.29 20.99
C ALA A 454 -14.03 24.18 19.91
N GLY A 455 -13.45 23.00 20.18
CA GLY A 455 -13.71 21.79 19.41
C GLY A 455 -15.19 21.37 19.41
N ASP A 456 -15.91 21.47 20.54
CA ASP A 456 -17.36 21.25 20.58
C ASP A 456 -18.11 22.25 19.68
N LYS A 457 -17.71 23.52 19.68
CA LYS A 457 -18.29 24.56 18.82
C LYS A 457 -18.04 24.29 17.35
N ALA A 458 -16.81 23.93 16.98
CA ALA A 458 -16.44 23.56 15.61
C ALA A 458 -17.23 22.33 15.12
N ASN A 459 -17.37 21.31 15.97
CA ASN A 459 -18.17 20.13 15.66
C ASN A 459 -19.66 20.44 15.48
N ILE A 460 -20.24 21.30 16.33
CA ILE A 460 -21.63 21.76 16.15
C ILE A 460 -21.80 22.47 14.81
N ALA A 461 -20.90 23.40 14.46
CA ALA A 461 -20.96 24.12 13.19
C ALA A 461 -20.90 23.15 12.00
N LYS A 462 -19.93 22.24 12.03
CA LYS A 462 -19.75 21.21 11.01
C LYS A 462 -20.97 20.29 10.86
N LEU A 463 -21.60 19.89 11.96
CA LEU A 463 -22.82 19.07 11.93
C LEU A 463 -24.06 19.85 11.48
N LYS A 464 -24.12 21.17 11.73
CA LYS A 464 -25.21 22.03 11.22
C LYS A 464 -25.13 22.21 9.71
N ASP A 465 -23.94 22.23 9.13
CA ASP A 465 -23.70 22.31 7.69
C ASP A 465 -23.76 20.93 6.99
N TRP A 466 -24.08 19.88 7.74
CA TRP A 466 -24.11 18.51 7.22
C TRP A 466 -25.17 18.31 6.14
N THR A 467 -24.79 17.57 5.10
CA THR A 467 -25.72 17.04 4.09
C THR A 467 -25.39 15.58 3.81
N PRO A 468 -26.36 14.72 3.45
CA PRO A 468 -26.10 13.29 3.20
C PRO A 468 -25.02 13.04 2.14
N THR A 469 -24.93 13.90 1.13
CA THR A 469 -23.96 13.76 0.03
C THR A 469 -22.69 14.58 0.22
N GLY A 470 -22.61 15.43 1.24
CA GLY A 470 -21.52 16.39 1.43
C GLY A 470 -20.16 15.70 1.49
N GLN A 471 -20.02 14.76 2.43
CA GLN A 471 -18.76 14.01 2.57
C GLN A 471 -18.44 13.18 1.33
N VAL A 472 -19.42 12.54 0.69
CA VAL A 472 -19.22 11.78 -0.56
C VAL A 472 -18.62 12.66 -1.65
N MET A 473 -19.13 13.89 -1.82
CA MET A 473 -18.62 14.82 -2.84
C MET A 473 -17.20 15.31 -2.53
N ILE A 474 -16.88 15.54 -1.27
CA ILE A 474 -15.51 15.87 -0.84
C ILE A 474 -14.57 14.71 -1.20
N GLN A 475 -14.94 13.49 -0.85
CA GLN A 475 -14.13 12.30 -1.15
C GLN A 475 -13.92 12.10 -2.65
N ILE A 476 -14.95 12.27 -3.48
CA ILE A 476 -14.82 12.17 -4.95
C ILE A 476 -13.86 13.22 -5.48
N LYS A 477 -14.00 14.49 -5.07
CA LYS A 477 -13.13 15.57 -5.53
C LYS A 477 -11.68 15.32 -5.12
N ALA A 478 -11.44 14.96 -3.87
CA ALA A 478 -10.10 14.65 -3.37
C ALA A 478 -9.49 13.44 -4.10
N SER A 479 -10.27 12.36 -4.27
CA SER A 479 -9.80 11.14 -4.95
C SER A 479 -9.47 11.40 -6.42
N ILE A 480 -10.29 12.18 -7.13
CA ILE A 480 -10.02 12.57 -8.53
C ILE A 480 -8.75 13.43 -8.59
N PHE A 481 -8.64 14.43 -7.73
CA PHE A 481 -7.45 15.28 -7.67
C PHE A 481 -6.19 14.43 -7.46
N SER A 482 -6.18 13.56 -6.46
CA SER A 482 -5.01 12.73 -6.14
C SER A 482 -4.70 11.70 -7.22
N ALA A 483 -5.72 11.09 -7.84
CA ALA A 483 -5.54 10.18 -8.96
C ALA A 483 -4.89 10.89 -10.15
N LEU A 484 -5.39 12.07 -10.52
CA LEU A 484 -4.83 12.87 -11.62
C LEU A 484 -3.43 13.38 -11.29
N PHE A 485 -3.22 13.89 -10.07
CA PHE A 485 -1.92 14.36 -9.59
C PHE A 485 -0.87 13.24 -9.67
N ALA A 486 -1.19 12.06 -9.11
CA ALA A 486 -0.30 10.92 -9.16
C ALA A 486 -0.08 10.44 -10.59
N PHE A 487 -1.13 10.32 -11.41
CA PHE A 487 -1.01 9.86 -12.79
C PHE A 487 -0.11 10.78 -13.64
N VAL A 488 -0.40 12.08 -13.67
CA VAL A 488 0.28 13.05 -14.54
C VAL A 488 1.75 13.17 -14.15
N LEU A 489 2.05 13.34 -12.87
CA LEU A 489 3.43 13.47 -12.41
C LEU A 489 4.21 12.17 -12.59
N SER A 490 3.59 11.01 -12.34
CA SER A 490 4.26 9.73 -12.56
C SER A 490 4.55 9.46 -14.03
N TYR A 491 3.63 9.83 -14.92
CA TYR A 491 3.85 9.74 -16.37
C TYR A 491 5.04 10.61 -16.78
N ALA A 492 5.04 11.88 -16.35
CA ALA A 492 6.14 12.81 -16.64
C ALA A 492 7.47 12.32 -16.06
N LEU A 493 7.47 11.78 -14.84
CA LEU A 493 8.65 11.19 -14.21
C LEU A 493 9.15 9.96 -14.94
N ALA A 494 8.26 9.06 -15.36
CA ALA A 494 8.65 7.87 -16.10
C ALA A 494 9.35 8.25 -17.41
N MET A 495 8.81 9.24 -18.14
CA MET A 495 9.47 9.79 -19.33
C MET A 495 10.78 10.51 -19.00
N GLY A 496 10.82 11.28 -17.91
CA GLY A 496 12.02 11.98 -17.45
C GLY A 496 13.15 11.03 -17.10
N VAL A 497 12.87 9.98 -16.32
CA VAL A 497 13.83 8.91 -15.99
C VAL A 497 14.26 8.16 -17.24
N GLN A 498 13.35 7.91 -18.18
CA GLN A 498 13.70 7.33 -19.45
C GLN A 498 14.73 8.19 -20.20
N VAL A 499 14.57 9.52 -20.25
CA VAL A 499 15.57 10.43 -20.83
C VAL A 499 16.88 10.42 -20.03
N MET A 500 16.82 10.54 -18.70
CA MET A 500 18.00 10.57 -17.81
C MET A 500 18.87 9.32 -17.93
N THR A 501 18.26 8.18 -18.23
CA THR A 501 18.94 6.86 -18.29
C THR A 501 19.28 6.43 -19.71
N GLY A 502 19.15 7.33 -20.70
CA GLY A 502 19.46 7.04 -22.11
C GLY A 502 18.45 6.09 -22.76
N PHE A 503 17.17 6.27 -22.46
CA PHE A 503 16.03 5.46 -22.87
C PHE A 503 16.03 4.01 -22.37
N ASN A 504 16.74 3.74 -21.27
CA ASN A 504 16.92 2.41 -20.71
C ASN A 504 16.09 2.15 -19.44
N PHE A 505 14.94 2.80 -19.27
CA PHE A 505 14.09 2.48 -18.11
C PHE A 505 13.50 1.06 -18.25
N THR A 506 12.96 0.75 -19.42
CA THR A 506 12.62 -0.64 -19.77
C THR A 506 13.87 -1.38 -20.20
N THR A 507 14.00 -2.64 -19.77
CA THR A 507 15.08 -3.51 -20.25
C THR A 507 14.92 -3.85 -21.74
N ASP A 508 16.02 -4.24 -22.38
CA ASP A 508 15.98 -4.69 -23.77
C ASP A 508 15.34 -6.08 -23.92
N LEU A 509 14.99 -6.42 -25.16
CA LEU A 509 14.22 -7.62 -25.43
C LEU A 509 14.96 -8.93 -25.09
N ASN A 510 16.29 -8.93 -25.17
CA ASN A 510 17.09 -10.11 -24.83
C ASN A 510 17.12 -10.29 -23.31
N SER A 511 17.40 -9.22 -22.56
CA SER A 511 17.41 -9.27 -21.10
C SER A 511 16.04 -9.63 -20.52
N GLU A 512 14.94 -9.10 -21.07
CA GLU A 512 13.60 -9.54 -20.67
C GLU A 512 13.36 -11.02 -20.97
N SER A 513 13.86 -11.52 -22.10
CA SER A 513 13.71 -12.92 -22.50
C SER A 513 14.53 -13.88 -21.63
N GLU A 514 15.76 -13.48 -21.27
CA GLU A 514 16.68 -14.23 -20.41
C GLU A 514 16.20 -14.26 -18.95
N GLY A 515 15.78 -13.11 -18.42
CA GLY A 515 15.27 -12.95 -17.06
C GLY A 515 16.07 -11.94 -16.26
N LEU A 516 15.35 -11.07 -15.54
CA LEU A 516 15.94 -9.98 -14.79
C LEU A 516 16.77 -10.44 -13.59
N ASP A 517 16.51 -11.63 -13.05
CA ASP A 517 17.33 -12.20 -11.97
C ASP A 517 18.80 -12.27 -12.41
N GLU A 518 19.08 -12.87 -13.58
CA GLU A 518 20.45 -12.93 -14.09
C GLU A 518 20.90 -11.61 -14.72
N THR A 519 20.06 -10.95 -15.51
CA THR A 519 20.54 -9.81 -16.32
C THR A 519 20.74 -8.53 -15.52
N GLU A 520 19.97 -8.33 -14.43
CA GLU A 520 20.10 -7.15 -13.57
C GLU A 520 20.82 -7.44 -12.25
N HIS A 521 20.77 -8.68 -11.75
CA HIS A 521 21.36 -9.04 -10.45
C HIS A 521 22.49 -10.08 -10.53
N GLY A 522 22.69 -10.76 -11.66
CA GLY A 522 23.76 -11.74 -11.82
C GLY A 522 23.57 -13.01 -10.97
N GLU A 523 22.35 -13.25 -10.49
CA GLU A 523 22.00 -14.35 -9.57
C GLU A 523 20.68 -15.00 -10.00
N THR A 524 20.35 -16.15 -9.41
CA THR A 524 19.06 -16.81 -9.68
C THR A 524 18.28 -16.99 -8.38
N GLY A 525 16.97 -16.72 -8.41
CA GLY A 525 16.12 -16.91 -7.23
C GLY A 525 15.97 -18.38 -6.80
N PHE A 526 16.17 -19.33 -7.74
CA PHE A 526 16.14 -20.76 -7.47
C PHE A 526 17.26 -21.48 -8.24
N ASP A 527 18.22 -22.05 -7.53
CA ASP A 527 19.21 -22.99 -8.09
C ASP A 527 18.82 -24.43 -7.72
N PHE A 528 18.33 -25.18 -8.70
CA PHE A 528 17.94 -26.59 -8.51
C PHE A 528 19.09 -27.57 -8.77
N GLY A 529 20.33 -27.09 -8.95
CA GLY A 529 21.49 -27.92 -9.22
C GLY A 529 21.42 -28.68 -10.56
N THR A 530 22.54 -29.27 -10.94
CA THR A 530 22.78 -29.89 -12.26
C THR A 530 21.98 -31.16 -12.56
N THR A 531 21.11 -31.64 -11.66
CA THR A 531 20.23 -32.80 -11.91
C THR A 531 19.11 -32.47 -12.91
N PHE A 532 18.79 -31.18 -13.03
CA PHE A 532 18.29 -30.62 -14.28
C PHE A 532 19.42 -29.75 -14.82
N SER A 533 20.24 -30.29 -15.71
CA SER A 533 20.87 -29.44 -16.71
C SER A 533 19.71 -28.83 -17.51
N ALA A 534 19.15 -27.73 -16.98
CA ALA A 534 18.53 -26.72 -17.79
C ALA A 534 19.67 -26.26 -18.69
N ALA A 535 19.80 -26.96 -19.81
CA ALA A 535 20.00 -26.34 -21.09
C ALA A 535 19.93 -24.82 -20.96
N LYS A 536 21.09 -24.16 -20.85
CA LYS A 536 21.26 -22.75 -21.19
C LYS A 536 20.83 -22.61 -22.65
N SER A 537 19.53 -22.48 -22.84
CA SER A 537 18.78 -22.21 -24.05
C SER A 537 17.34 -22.49 -23.66
N GLY A 538 16.57 -21.46 -23.32
CA GLY A 538 15.12 -21.58 -23.39
C GLY A 538 14.77 -21.94 -24.82
N GLN A 539 14.62 -23.24 -25.13
CA GLN A 539 13.92 -23.64 -26.34
C GLN A 539 12.54 -22.99 -26.22
N PRO A 540 12.14 -22.14 -27.16
CA PRO A 540 10.83 -21.53 -27.12
C PRO A 540 9.81 -22.65 -27.20
N ARG A 541 8.90 -22.67 -26.24
CA ARG A 541 7.71 -23.48 -26.39
C ARG A 541 6.87 -22.85 -27.50
N PRO A 542 6.45 -23.63 -28.50
CA PRO A 542 5.68 -23.10 -29.60
C PRO A 542 4.34 -22.53 -29.14
N ALA A 543 3.83 -21.59 -29.94
CA ALA A 543 2.48 -21.06 -29.80
C ALA A 543 1.47 -22.21 -29.81
N LEU A 544 0.52 -22.17 -28.85
CA LEU A 544 -0.67 -23.03 -28.70
C LEU A 544 -0.79 -24.16 -29.73
N ALA A 545 -0.41 -25.38 -29.34
CA ALA A 545 -0.60 -26.57 -30.16
C ALA A 545 -2.06 -26.64 -30.65
N PRO A 546 -2.32 -26.81 -31.97
CA PRO A 546 -3.67 -27.05 -32.45
C PRO A 546 -4.23 -28.35 -31.84
N SER A 547 -5.56 -28.39 -31.67
CA SER A 547 -6.26 -29.46 -30.94
C SER A 547 -5.80 -30.87 -31.32
N ASN A 548 -5.94 -31.84 -30.39
CA ASN A 548 -5.53 -33.25 -30.51
C ASN A 548 -6.08 -34.04 -31.72
N LYS A 549 -6.77 -33.39 -32.67
CA LYS A 549 -7.36 -34.00 -33.87
C LYS A 549 -6.48 -33.96 -35.13
N VAL A 550 -5.32 -33.28 -35.11
CA VAL A 550 -4.41 -33.18 -36.28
C VAL A 550 -3.23 -34.15 -36.13
N LYS A 551 -3.02 -35.05 -37.10
CA LYS A 551 -1.84 -35.94 -37.15
C LYS A 551 -0.56 -35.08 -37.20
N GLY A 552 0.38 -35.36 -36.29
CA GLY A 552 1.70 -34.73 -36.32
C GLY A 552 2.63 -35.43 -37.31
N TYR A 553 3.65 -34.73 -37.77
CA TYR A 553 4.72 -35.26 -38.63
C TYR A 553 6.08 -34.70 -38.17
N VAL A 554 7.16 -35.35 -38.60
CA VAL A 554 8.53 -34.98 -38.22
C VAL A 554 9.30 -34.57 -39.46
N ILE A 555 10.07 -33.49 -39.36
CA ILE A 555 11.03 -33.08 -40.39
C ILE A 555 12.42 -33.17 -39.80
N ALA A 556 13.31 -33.94 -40.43
CA ALA A 556 14.71 -34.05 -40.06
C ALA A 556 15.59 -33.13 -40.92
N LEU A 557 16.59 -32.50 -40.30
CA LEU A 557 17.62 -31.73 -40.98
C LEU A 557 18.87 -32.57 -41.19
N ASP A 558 19.25 -32.73 -42.46
CA ASP A 558 20.46 -33.40 -42.91
C ASP A 558 21.55 -32.36 -43.20
N GLY A 559 22.76 -32.58 -42.66
CA GLY A 559 23.95 -31.77 -42.91
C GLY A 559 24.51 -31.06 -41.66
N PRO A 560 23.74 -30.17 -41.01
CA PRO A 560 24.18 -29.45 -39.80
C PRO A 560 24.43 -30.34 -38.57
N LYS A 561 25.41 -29.96 -37.73
CA LYS A 561 25.60 -30.58 -36.41
C LYS A 561 24.46 -30.20 -35.46
N HIS A 562 24.12 -31.12 -34.55
CA HIS A 562 23.06 -30.91 -33.55
C HIS A 562 23.20 -29.63 -32.74
N ASP A 563 24.42 -29.31 -32.28
CA ASP A 563 24.68 -28.12 -31.48
C ASP A 563 24.51 -26.82 -32.29
N ASP A 564 24.89 -26.84 -33.57
CA ASP A 564 24.75 -25.68 -34.47
C ASP A 564 23.28 -25.41 -34.78
N VAL A 565 22.49 -26.46 -35.04
CA VAL A 565 21.02 -26.35 -35.23
C VAL A 565 20.37 -25.79 -33.98
N ARG A 566 20.74 -26.31 -32.81
CA ARG A 566 20.19 -25.86 -31.54
C ARG A 566 20.54 -24.40 -31.26
N LYS A 567 21.80 -24.00 -31.47
CA LYS A 567 22.25 -22.62 -31.29
C LYS A 567 21.55 -21.67 -32.27
N ALA A 568 21.53 -22.01 -33.56
CA ALA A 568 20.87 -21.22 -34.59
C ALA A 568 19.37 -21.09 -34.34
N TRP A 569 18.70 -22.16 -33.93
CA TRP A 569 17.29 -22.11 -33.55
C TRP A 569 17.06 -21.20 -32.35
N SER A 570 17.86 -21.38 -31.29
CA SER A 570 17.78 -20.54 -30.09
C SER A 570 17.93 -19.05 -30.43
N GLU A 571 18.93 -18.70 -31.25
CA GLU A 571 19.15 -17.31 -31.69
C GLU A 571 17.99 -16.75 -32.53
N MET A 572 17.38 -17.55 -33.41
CA MET A 572 16.24 -17.11 -34.22
C MET A 572 14.98 -16.86 -33.39
N CYS A 573 14.89 -17.50 -32.23
CA CYS A 573 13.76 -17.37 -31.36
C CYS A 573 13.94 -16.36 -30.23
N GLN A 574 15.16 -15.87 -30.04
CA GLN A 574 15.42 -14.73 -29.17
C GLN A 574 14.77 -13.47 -29.76
N ALA A 575 14.23 -12.62 -28.90
CA ALA A 575 13.57 -11.40 -29.31
C ALA A 575 14.61 -10.36 -29.79
N GLY A 576 14.81 -10.26 -31.10
CA GLY A 576 15.76 -9.32 -31.71
C GLY A 576 15.15 -7.98 -32.14
N LYS A 577 16.02 -7.03 -32.52
CA LYS A 577 15.62 -5.74 -33.13
C LYS A 577 15.05 -5.90 -34.55
N THR A 578 15.33 -7.01 -35.21
CA THR A 578 14.83 -7.34 -36.55
C THR A 578 13.60 -8.24 -36.45
N PRO A 579 12.53 -7.96 -37.22
CA PRO A 579 11.36 -8.83 -37.23
C PRO A 579 11.76 -10.25 -37.67
N PRO A 580 11.05 -11.29 -37.18
CA PRO A 580 11.30 -12.65 -37.62
C PRO A 580 11.19 -12.77 -39.14
N THR A 581 12.08 -13.56 -39.76
CA THR A 581 12.08 -13.78 -41.20
C THR A 581 10.78 -14.44 -41.64
N ASP A 582 10.37 -14.24 -42.90
CA ASP A 582 9.14 -14.85 -43.42
C ASP A 582 9.18 -16.38 -43.37
N ASP A 583 10.36 -16.98 -43.54
CA ASP A 583 10.55 -18.43 -43.42
C ASP A 583 10.35 -18.88 -41.97
N PHE A 584 10.83 -18.12 -40.98
CA PHE A 584 10.59 -18.40 -39.58
C PHE A 584 9.10 -18.33 -39.23
N LYS A 585 8.40 -17.31 -39.73
CA LYS A 585 6.94 -17.15 -39.54
C LYS A 585 6.11 -18.28 -40.17
N LYS A 586 6.60 -18.91 -41.24
CA LYS A 586 5.94 -20.07 -41.88
C LYS A 586 6.14 -21.36 -41.10
N VAL A 587 7.23 -21.49 -40.35
CA VAL A 587 7.62 -22.70 -39.62
C VAL A 587 7.13 -22.67 -38.17
N TYR A 588 7.43 -21.58 -37.45
CA TYR A 588 7.26 -21.48 -36.00
C TYR A 588 5.84 -21.76 -35.49
N PRO A 589 4.74 -21.31 -36.14
CA PRO A 589 3.38 -21.53 -35.64
C PRO A 589 2.94 -23.00 -35.56
N TYR A 590 3.55 -23.88 -36.38
CA TYR A 590 3.17 -25.29 -36.46
C TYR A 590 4.10 -26.19 -35.66
N LEU A 591 5.24 -25.67 -35.20
CA LEU A 591 6.24 -26.43 -34.47
C LEU A 591 5.65 -26.89 -33.14
N THR A 592 6.06 -28.06 -32.67
CA THR A 592 5.65 -28.61 -31.36
C THR A 592 6.83 -28.98 -30.49
N THR A 593 7.83 -29.66 -31.05
CA THR A 593 8.99 -30.15 -30.28
C THR A 593 10.21 -30.20 -31.19
N ILE A 594 11.39 -29.96 -30.63
CA ILE A 594 12.68 -30.12 -31.31
C ILE A 594 13.50 -31.14 -30.53
N ASP A 595 14.05 -32.12 -31.23
CA ASP A 595 14.94 -33.14 -30.68
C ASP A 595 16.15 -33.31 -31.61
N GLY A 596 17.28 -32.73 -31.21
CA GLY A 596 18.47 -32.63 -32.06
C GLY A 596 18.17 -31.95 -33.39
N ASN A 597 18.24 -32.71 -34.49
CA ASN A 597 17.96 -32.23 -35.85
C ASN A 597 16.51 -32.51 -36.31
N LYS A 598 15.67 -33.06 -35.43
CA LYS A 598 14.30 -33.43 -35.75
C LYS A 598 13.31 -32.42 -35.19
N PHE A 599 12.45 -31.90 -36.06
CA PHE A 599 11.43 -30.91 -35.75
C PHE A 599 10.06 -31.55 -35.91
N LYS A 600 9.30 -31.64 -34.82
CA LYS A 600 7.92 -32.18 -34.83
C LYS A 600 6.93 -31.06 -35.07
N PHE A 601 6.00 -31.26 -36.00
CA PHE A 601 4.98 -30.27 -36.36
C PHE A 601 3.56 -30.83 -36.21
N ARG A 602 2.59 -29.93 -36.01
CA ARG A 602 1.16 -30.23 -36.10
C ARG A 602 0.45 -29.13 -36.90
N GLY A 603 -0.25 -29.53 -37.96
CA GLY A 603 -0.88 -28.60 -38.91
C GLY A 603 0.12 -28.05 -39.93
N GLY A 604 -0.39 -27.29 -40.91
CA GLY A 604 0.40 -26.82 -42.05
C GLY A 604 0.68 -27.90 -43.09
N ASP A 605 1.16 -27.49 -44.28
CA ASP A 605 1.58 -28.42 -45.33
C ASP A 605 3.02 -28.91 -45.06
N PRO A 606 3.24 -30.23 -44.87
CA PRO A 606 4.56 -30.78 -44.59
C PRO A 606 5.62 -30.39 -45.63
N ASN A 607 5.27 -30.28 -46.91
CA ASN A 607 6.23 -29.97 -47.95
C ASN A 607 6.66 -28.50 -47.90
N HIS A 608 5.71 -27.58 -47.74
CA HIS A 608 6.01 -26.16 -47.60
C HIS A 608 6.81 -25.86 -46.33
N ILE A 609 6.49 -26.53 -45.21
CA ILE A 609 7.21 -26.35 -43.95
C ILE A 609 8.61 -26.94 -44.05
N LYS A 610 8.78 -28.10 -44.70
CA LYS A 610 10.08 -28.71 -44.99
C LYS A 610 10.96 -27.77 -45.81
N ASP A 611 10.45 -27.19 -46.90
CA ASP A 611 11.22 -26.27 -47.74
C ASP A 611 11.58 -24.97 -46.98
N SER A 612 10.62 -24.43 -46.22
CA SER A 612 10.84 -23.23 -45.39
C SER A 612 11.88 -23.48 -44.29
N LEU A 613 11.84 -24.63 -43.63
CA LEU A 613 12.79 -25.03 -42.60
C LEU A 613 14.21 -25.20 -43.17
N SER A 614 14.31 -25.83 -44.35
CA SER A 614 15.59 -25.97 -45.08
C SER A 614 16.19 -24.61 -45.40
N GLN A 615 15.40 -23.70 -45.98
CA GLN A 615 15.85 -22.34 -46.34
C GLN A 615 16.23 -21.51 -45.10
N LEU A 616 15.45 -21.64 -44.02
CA LEU A 616 15.68 -20.94 -42.77
C LEU A 616 17.06 -21.29 -42.19
N PHE A 617 17.36 -22.57 -42.06
CA PHE A 617 18.64 -23.02 -41.52
C PHE A 617 19.80 -22.82 -42.48
N GLN A 618 19.60 -22.98 -43.78
CA GLN A 618 20.64 -22.67 -44.77
C GLN A 618 21.05 -21.20 -44.71
N LYS A 619 20.09 -20.26 -44.61
CA LYS A 619 20.39 -18.83 -44.44
C LYS A 619 21.09 -18.54 -43.12
N LYS A 620 20.69 -19.20 -42.03
CA LYS A 620 21.21 -18.91 -40.69
C LYS A 620 22.60 -19.52 -40.44
N LEU A 621 22.86 -20.72 -40.94
CA LEU A 621 24.14 -21.44 -40.76
C LEU A 621 25.14 -21.19 -41.89
N ASN A 622 24.70 -20.58 -42.99
CA ASN A 622 25.51 -20.37 -44.20
C ASN A 622 26.13 -21.66 -44.75
N THR A 623 25.42 -22.79 -44.60
CA THR A 623 25.81 -24.11 -45.10
C THR A 623 24.62 -24.77 -45.81
N PRO A 624 24.84 -25.67 -46.77
CA PRO A 624 23.75 -26.43 -47.39
C PRO A 624 23.01 -27.26 -46.33
N VAL A 625 21.70 -27.02 -46.19
CA VAL A 625 20.83 -27.78 -45.29
C VAL A 625 19.75 -28.41 -46.12
N LYS A 626 19.55 -29.72 -45.96
CA LYS A 626 18.45 -30.45 -46.60
C LYS A 626 17.46 -30.89 -45.51
N ALA A 627 16.18 -30.69 -45.74
CA ALA A 627 15.12 -31.14 -44.86
C ALA A 627 14.34 -32.30 -45.49
N THR A 628 14.01 -33.33 -44.70
CA THR A 628 13.22 -34.50 -45.13
C THR A 628 12.05 -34.73 -44.19
N VAL A 629 10.86 -35.02 -44.73
CA VAL A 629 9.70 -35.42 -43.92
C VAL A 629 9.86 -36.90 -43.59
N GLU A 630 9.98 -37.23 -42.31
CA GLU A 630 9.99 -38.63 -41.85
C GLU A 630 8.56 -39.19 -41.88
N ALA A 631 8.44 -40.45 -42.33
CA ALA A 631 7.17 -41.15 -42.51
C ALA A 631 6.53 -41.57 -41.18
#